data_AF-A0A7W5B199-F1
#
_entry.id   AF-A0A7W5B199-F1
#
_cell.length_a   1.000
_cell.length_b   1.000
_cell.length_c   1.000
_cell.angle_alpha   90.00
_cell.angle_beta   90.00
_cell.angle_gamma   90.00
#
_symmetry.space_group_name_H-M   'P 1'
#
loop_
_entity.id
_entity.type
_entity.pdbx_description
1 polymer ?
#
loop_
_entity_poly.entity_id
_entity_poly.type
_entity_poly.pdbx_seq_one_letter_code
_entity_poly.pdbx_strand_id
1 'polypeptide(L)' 'MIINIDVMLAKRKMSVTELAERVGITMANLSILKNGKAKAVRLSTLEAICKALDCQPGDLLEYRAEEENE' A
#
# COMPACT_ATOMS: atom_id res chain seq x y z
N MET A 1 8.18 -9.52 0.59
CA MET A 1 7.28 -8.67 -0.25
C MET A 1 7.00 -7.39 0.50
N ILE A 2 7.12 -6.23 -0.15
CA ILE A 2 6.91 -4.89 0.39
C ILE A 2 5.77 -4.23 -0.40
N ILE A 3 5.01 -3.35 0.27
CA ILE A 3 3.94 -2.57 -0.34
C ILE A 3 4.29 -1.07 -0.23
N ASN A 4 4.73 -0.45 -1.32
CA ASN A 4 5.26 0.92 -1.42
C ASN A 4 4.16 2.02 -1.45
N ILE A 5 3.22 1.96 -0.51
CA ILE A 5 2.12 2.95 -0.43
C ILE A 5 2.63 4.35 -0.09
N ASP A 6 3.64 4.46 0.77
CA ASP A 6 4.25 5.72 1.18
C ASP A 6 4.88 6.49 0.03
N VAL A 7 5.60 5.79 -0.85
CA VAL A 7 6.17 6.35 -2.08
C VAL A 7 5.06 6.91 -2.97
N MET A 8 3.97 6.17 -3.15
CA MET A 8 2.86 6.59 -3.99
C MET A 8 2.05 7.74 -3.38
N LEU A 9 1.87 7.78 -2.06
CA LEU A 9 1.28 8.91 -1.35
C LEU A 9 2.10 10.19 -1.57
N ALA A 10 3.43 10.11 -1.45
CA ALA A 10 4.32 11.24 -1.69
C ALA A 10 4.25 11.74 -3.15
N LYS A 11 4.29 10.82 -4.12
CA LYS A 11 4.17 11.13 -5.56
C LYS A 11 2.83 11.80 -5.91
N ARG A 12 1.75 11.49 -5.17
CA ARG A 12 0.41 12.05 -5.39
C ARG A 12 0.07 13.22 -4.46
N LYS A 13 0.98 13.62 -3.57
CA LYS A 13 0.74 14.64 -2.53
C LYS A 13 -0.53 14.36 -1.72
N MET A 14 -0.79 13.08 -1.45
CA MET A 14 -1.99 12.59 -0.76
C MET A 14 -1.64 12.22 0.68
N SER A 15 -2.54 12.53 1.62
CA SER A 15 -2.38 12.09 3.01
C SER A 15 -2.82 10.64 3.20
N VAL A 16 -2.28 9.97 4.21
CA VAL A 16 -2.71 8.60 4.56
C VAL A 16 -4.18 8.56 5.00
N THR A 17 -4.67 9.61 5.67
CA THR A 17 -6.07 9.74 6.09
C THR A 17 -7.00 9.82 4.89
N GLU A 18 -6.65 10.66 3.91
CA GLU A 18 -7.41 10.80 2.67
C GLU A 18 -7.46 9.48 1.88
N LEU A 19 -6.34 8.74 1.82
CA LEU A 19 -6.33 7.43 1.16
C LEU A 19 -7.24 6.42 1.87
N ALA A 20 -7.23 6.39 3.21
CA ALA A 20 -8.10 5.52 3.99
C ALA A 20 -9.59 5.79 3.71
N GLU A 21 -9.97 7.07 3.64
CA GLU A 21 -11.32 7.50 3.29
C GLU A 21 -11.70 7.09 1.87
N ARG A 22 -10.83 7.36 0.86
CA ARG A 22 -11.08 7.01 -0.54
C ARG A 22 -11.22 5.50 -0.78
N VAL A 23 -10.42 4.71 -0.06
CA VAL A 23 -10.40 3.24 -0.19
C VAL A 23 -11.50 2.56 0.64
N GLY A 24 -12.05 3.27 1.65
CA GLY A 24 -13.06 2.73 2.55
C GLY A 24 -12.50 1.72 3.56
N ILE A 25 -11.27 1.92 4.03
CA ILE A 25 -10.63 1.07 5.06
C ILE A 25 -10.20 1.90 6.27
N THR A 26 -10.07 1.23 7.41
CA THR A 26 -9.60 1.90 8.63
C THR A 26 -8.14 2.33 8.50
N MET A 27 -7.78 3.40 9.22
CA MET A 27 -6.39 3.83 9.35
C MET A 27 -5.46 2.74 9.88
N ALA A 28 -5.96 1.86 10.76
CA ALA A 28 -5.21 0.72 11.27
C ALA A 28 -4.87 -0.27 10.15
N ASN A 29 -5.84 -0.64 9.31
CA ASN A 29 -5.62 -1.54 8.17
C ASN A 29 -4.65 -0.92 7.15
N LEU A 30 -4.82 0.37 6.84
CA LEU A 30 -3.92 1.06 5.92
C LEU A 30 -2.48 1.15 6.48
N SER A 31 -2.32 1.37 7.79
CA SER A 31 -1.02 1.38 8.45
C SER A 31 -0.31 0.03 8.38
N ILE A 32 -1.03 -1.08 8.52
CA ILE A 32 -0.46 -2.43 8.37
C ILE A 32 0.05 -2.66 6.94
N LEU A 33 -0.72 -2.23 5.92
CA LEU A 33 -0.31 -2.31 4.52
C LEU A 33 0.92 -1.44 4.24
N LYS A 34 0.86 -0.15 4.62
CA LYS A 34 1.94 0.83 4.39
C LYS A 34 3.27 0.39 5.02
N ASN A 35 3.24 -0.18 6.21
CA ASN A 35 4.46 -0.56 6.94
C ASN A 35 4.96 -1.97 6.57
N GLY A 36 4.43 -2.60 5.52
CA GLY A 36 4.85 -3.93 5.06
C GLY A 36 4.55 -5.07 6.04
N LYS A 37 3.69 -4.84 7.05
CA LYS A 37 3.33 -5.86 8.06
C LYS A 37 2.17 -6.76 7.62
N ALA A 38 1.57 -6.46 6.48
CA ALA A 38 0.47 -7.23 5.93
C ALA A 38 0.96 -8.60 5.44
N LYS A 39 0.32 -9.67 5.93
CA LYS A 39 0.54 -11.04 5.42
C LYS A 39 -0.22 -11.32 4.12
N ALA A 40 -1.32 -10.61 3.92
CA ALA A 40 -2.19 -10.73 2.75
C ALA A 40 -2.89 -9.40 2.47
N VAL A 41 -3.24 -9.18 1.21
CA VAL A 41 -4.09 -8.08 0.77
C VAL A 41 -5.17 -8.64 -0.15
N ARG A 42 -6.42 -8.21 0.03
CA ARG A 42 -7.50 -8.58 -0.90
C ARG A 42 -7.27 -7.84 -2.21
N LEU A 43 -7.50 -8.52 -3.34
CA LEU A 43 -7.34 -7.90 -4.66
C LEU A 43 -8.24 -6.65 -4.81
N SER A 44 -9.45 -6.67 -4.27
CA SER A 44 -10.36 -5.51 -4.26
C SER A 44 -9.80 -4.32 -3.49
N THR A 45 -9.09 -4.55 -2.38
CA THR A 45 -8.40 -3.50 -1.63
C THR A 45 -7.22 -2.94 -2.44
N LEU A 46 -6.43 -3.81 -3.08
CA LEU A 46 -5.34 -3.38 -3.96
C LEU A 46 -5.86 -2.55 -5.14
N GLU A 47 -6.95 -2.98 -5.77
CA GLU A 47 -7.62 -2.26 -6.86
C GLU A 47 -8.12 -0.89 -6.40
N ALA A 48 -8.76 -0.80 -5.24
CA ALA A 48 -9.23 0.47 -4.68
C ALA A 48 -8.07 1.44 -4.38
N ILE A 49 -6.94 0.93 -3.87
CA ILE A 49 -5.73 1.75 -3.66
C ILE A 49 -5.17 2.22 -5.01
N CYS A 50 -5.08 1.35 -6.01
CA CYS A 50 -4.61 1.71 -7.35
C CYS A 50 -5.48 2.81 -7.98
N LYS A 51 -6.81 2.71 -7.86
CA LYS A 51 -7.74 3.74 -8.33
C LYS A 51 -7.56 5.06 -7.57
N ALA A 52 -7.46 5.01 -6.24
CA ALA A 52 -7.33 6.20 -5.41
C ALA A 52 -6.00 6.95 -5.65
N LEU A 53 -4.92 6.21 -5.90
CA LEU A 53 -3.58 6.74 -6.14
C LEU A 53 -3.26 6.92 -7.62
N ASP A 54 -4.18 6.60 -8.54
CA ASP A 54 -3.96 6.60 -9.98
C ASP A 54 -2.63 5.93 -10.36
N CYS A 55 -2.49 4.66 -9.97
CA CYS A 55 -1.26 3.89 -10.16
C CYS A 55 -1.56 2.44 -10.56
N GLN A 56 -0.51 1.72 -10.96
CA GLN A 56 -0.59 0.30 -11.28
C GLN A 56 -0.19 -0.55 -10.07
N PRO A 57 -0.61 -1.83 -10.01
CA PRO A 57 -0.18 -2.75 -8.95
C PRO A 57 1.34 -2.89 -8.83
N GLY A 58 2.07 -2.81 -9.96
CA GLY A 58 3.53 -2.85 -9.99
C GLY A 58 4.21 -1.64 -9.35
N ASP A 59 3.50 -0.52 -9.19
CA ASP A 59 4.01 0.64 -8.44
C ASP A 59 3.94 0.41 -6.93
N LEU A 60 3.05 -0.49 -6.48
CA LEU A 60 2.82 -0.77 -5.06
C LEU A 60 3.55 -2.03 -4.61
N LEU A 61 3.57 -3.09 -5.41
CA LEU A 61 4.08 -4.40 -5.00
C LEU A 61 5.53 -4.58 -5.41
N GLU A 62 6.39 -4.84 -4.42
CA GLU A 62 7.80 -5.15 -4.63
C GLU A 62 8.14 -6.48 -3.95
N TYR A 63 8.68 -7.42 -4.72
CA TYR A 63 9.29 -8.61 -4.13
C TYR A 63 10.73 -8.29 -3.74
N ARG A 64 11.01 -8.29 -2.43
CA ARG A 64 12.36 -8.41 -1.89
C ARG A 64 12.52 -9.79 -1.31
N ALA A 65 13.55 -10.51 -1.76
CA ALA A 65 14.04 -11.68 -1.07
C ALA A 65 14.43 -11.26 0.35
N GLU A 66 14.15 -12.10 1.34
CA GLU A 66 14.75 -11.91 2.65
C GLU A 66 16.25 -12.10 2.47
N GLU A 67 17.05 -11.09 2.80
CA GLU A 67 18.47 -11.34 3.07
C GLU A 67 18.47 -12.27 4.28
N GLU A 68 18.84 -13.54 4.06
CA GLU A 68 19.26 -14.41 5.15
C GLU A 68 20.39 -13.65 5.85
N ASN A 69 20.09 -13.09 7.03
CA ASN A 69 21.13 -12.60 7.92
C ASN A 69 21.98 -13.82 8.29
N GLU A 70 23.15 -13.96 7.67
CA GLU A 70 24.25 -14.80 8.18
C GLU A 70 24.71 -14.30 9.57
#